data_AF-E0TG14-F1
#
_entry.id   AF-E0TG14-F1
#
_cell.length_a   1.000
_cell.length_b   1.000
_cell.length_c   1.000
_cell.angle_alpha   90.00
_cell.angle_beta   90.00
_cell.angle_gamma   90.00
#
_symmetry.space_group_name_H-M   'P 1'
#
loop_
_entity.id
_entity.type
_entity.pdbx_description
1 polymer ?
#
loop_
_entity_poly.entity_id
_entity_poly.type
_entity_poly.pdbx_seq_one_letter_code
_entity_poly.pdbx_strand_id
1 'polypeptide(L)' 'MLSSTRHTEGLMSDFCSNDGASRLQALIQDYWRKKGYDVHVELVHQGFVSTMRSSRFDIRSDMVNGMPNRIDGDKPAAP' A
#
# COMPACT_ATOMS: atom_id res chain seq x y z
N MET A 1 24.49 -35.60 -4.14
CA MET A 1 23.10 -35.20 -3.82
C MET A 1 23.16 -33.86 -3.11
N LEU A 2 23.03 -32.75 -3.84
CA LEU A 2 22.90 -31.43 -3.22
C LEU A 2 21.44 -31.29 -2.74
N SER A 3 21.22 -31.43 -1.44
CA SER A 3 19.97 -30.98 -0.82
C SER A 3 19.91 -29.47 -0.95
N SER A 4 19.16 -29.01 -1.94
CA SER A 4 18.78 -27.61 -2.11
C SER A 4 17.88 -27.22 -0.96
N THR A 5 18.49 -26.66 0.08
CA THR A 5 17.83 -26.04 1.22
C THR A 5 16.87 -24.96 0.72
N ARG A 6 15.59 -25.32 0.55
CA ARG A 6 14.48 -24.39 0.35
C ARG A 6 14.30 -23.60 1.64
N HIS A 7 14.93 -22.44 1.72
CA HIS A 7 14.60 -21.45 2.74
C HIS A 7 13.83 -20.30 2.06
N THR A 8 12.81 -19.81 2.77
CA THR A 8 11.96 -18.63 2.48
C THR A 8 10.87 -18.76 1.40
N GLU A 9 9.97 -19.75 1.51
CA GLU A 9 8.66 -19.72 0.80
C GLU A 9 7.53 -19.10 1.66
N GLY A 10 7.85 -18.50 2.81
CA GLY A 10 6.86 -17.96 3.77
C GLY A 10 6.79 -16.43 3.90
N LEU A 11 7.54 -15.65 3.11
CA LEU A 11 7.69 -14.20 3.35
C LEU A 11 7.60 -13.29 2.12
N MET A 12 7.19 -13.81 0.95
CA MET A 12 6.73 -12.96 -0.15
C MET A 12 5.21 -12.97 -0.14
N SER A 13 4.62 -12.08 0.68
CA SER A 13 3.19 -11.82 0.56
C SER A 13 2.95 -11.27 -0.85
N ASP A 14 2.13 -11.95 -1.66
CA ASP A 14 1.74 -11.45 -2.97
C ASP A 14 0.90 -10.18 -2.80
N PHE A 15 1.50 -9.03 -3.10
CA PHE A 15 0.84 -7.73 -3.10
C PHE A 15 0.44 -7.26 -4.50
N CYS A 16 0.69 -8.07 -5.53
CA CYS A 16 0.43 -7.72 -6.92
C CYS A 16 -0.94 -8.20 -7.41
N SER A 17 -1.60 -9.07 -6.66
CA SER A 17 -3.02 -9.41 -6.84
C SER A 17 -3.95 -8.34 -6.26
N ASN A 18 -5.23 -8.39 -6.65
CA ASN A 18 -6.24 -7.46 -6.11
C ASN A 18 -6.40 -7.59 -4.58
N ASP A 19 -6.42 -8.83 -4.07
CA ASP A 19 -6.46 -9.11 -2.63
C ASP A 19 -5.19 -8.63 -1.93
N GLY A 20 -4.03 -8.93 -2.52
CA GLY A 20 -2.74 -8.46 -2.06
C GLY A 20 -2.66 -6.93 -1.94
N ALA A 21 -3.10 -6.22 -2.98
CA ALA A 21 -3.14 -4.76 -2.99
C ALA A 21 -4.08 -4.21 -1.92
N SER A 22 -5.27 -4.82 -1.76
CA SER A 22 -6.25 -4.47 -0.72
C SER A 22 -5.68 -4.68 0.68
N ARG A 23 -4.94 -5.77 0.90
CA ARG A 23 -4.24 -6.02 2.16
C ARG A 23 -3.15 -4.98 2.41
N LEU A 24 -2.37 -4.61 1.39
CA LEU A 24 -1.33 -3.59 1.50
C LEU A 24 -1.92 -2.21 1.85
N GLN A 25 -3.04 -1.83 1.23
CA GLN A 25 -3.79 -0.63 1.56
C GLN A 25 -4.16 -0.59 3.05
N ALA A 26 -4.75 -1.68 3.56
CA ALA A 26 -5.13 -1.79 4.97
C ALA A 26 -3.93 -1.71 5.92
N LEU A 27 -2.81 -2.35 5.58
CA LEU A 27 -1.58 -2.31 6.37
C LEU A 27 -1.02 -0.88 6.50
N ILE A 28 -1.02 -0.11 5.42
CA ILE A 28 -0.55 1.28 5.43
C ILE A 28 -1.45 2.14 6.33
N GLN A 29 -2.77 2.02 6.18
CA GLN A 29 -3.74 2.79 6.98
C GLN A 29 -3.64 2.44 8.47
N ASP A 30 -3.56 1.15 8.80
CA ASP A 30 -3.45 0.69 10.18
C ASP A 30 -2.14 1.14 10.85
N TYR A 31 -1.02 1.12 10.12
CA TYR A 31 0.27 1.61 10.61
C TYR A 31 0.19 3.07 11.10
N TRP A 32 -0.42 3.94 10.30
CA TRP A 32 -0.54 5.37 10.62
C TRP A 32 -1.59 5.64 11.69
N ARG A 33 -2.72 4.91 11.66
CA ARG A 33 -3.77 5.00 12.68
C ARG A 33 -3.23 4.68 14.07
N LYS A 34 -2.41 3.62 14.19
CA LYS A 34 -1.73 3.26 15.45
C LYS A 34 -0.82 4.37 16.00
N LYS A 35 -0.42 5.31 15.16
CA LYS A 35 0.42 6.47 15.51
C LYS A 35 -0.38 7.77 15.72
N GLY A 36 -1.71 7.72 15.64
CA GLY A 36 -2.58 8.89 15.82
C GLY A 36 -2.78 9.72 14.55
N TYR A 37 -2.51 9.15 13.39
CA TYR A 37 -2.69 9.82 12.09
C TYR A 37 -3.76 9.11 11.26
N ASP A 38 -4.51 9.90 10.49
CA ASP A 38 -5.44 9.40 9.49
C ASP A 38 -4.83 9.62 8.10
N VAL A 39 -4.78 8.54 7.33
CA VAL A 39 -4.31 8.56 5.95
C VAL A 39 -5.36 7.93 5.07
N HIS A 40 -5.73 8.63 4.02
CA HIS A 40 -6.51 8.05 2.95
C HIS A 40 -5.57 7.39 1.96
N VAL A 41 -5.84 6.12 1.64
CA VAL A 41 -5.10 5.36 0.64
C VAL A 41 -6.09 4.84 -0.39
N GLU A 42 -5.87 5.16 -1.66
CA GLU A 42 -6.66 4.71 -2.80
C GLU A 42 -5.86 3.65 -3.59
N LEU A 43 -6.55 2.59 -4.00
CA LEU A 43 -6.03 1.59 -4.92
C LEU A 43 -6.56 1.83 -6.33
N VAL A 44 -5.65 1.97 -7.27
CA VAL A 44 -5.97 2.21 -8.68
C VAL A 44 -5.44 1.05 -9.49
N HIS A 45 -6.35 0.18 -9.95
CA HIS A 45 -5.99 -0.90 -10.84
C HIS A 45 -5.81 -0.37 -12.26
N GLN A 46 -4.62 -0.57 -12.81
CA GLN A 46 -4.36 -0.42 -14.23
C GLN A 46 -4.23 -1.82 -14.82
N GLY A 47 -5.05 -2.10 -15.84
CA GLY A 47 -4.97 -3.34 -16.62
C GLY A 47 -3.63 -3.46 -17.35
N PHE A 48 -3.59 -4.24 -18.43
CA PHE A 48 -2.33 -4.45 -19.14
C PHE A 48 -1.75 -3.13 -19.70
N VAL A 49 -0.56 -2.75 -19.23
CA VAL A 49 0.19 -1.58 -19.72
C VAL A 49 1.28 -2.08 -20.66
N SER A 50 1.18 -1.74 -21.95
CA SER A 50 2.05 -2.26 -23.01
C SER A 50 3.55 -1.99 -22.78
N THR A 51 3.89 -0.80 -22.30
CA THR A 51 5.28 -0.40 -21.98
C THR A 51 5.90 -1.26 -20.88
N MET A 52 5.10 -1.66 -19.89
CA MET A 52 5.56 -2.47 -18.76
C MET A 52 5.43 -3.97 -19.00
N ARG A 53 4.58 -4.37 -19.97
CA ARG A 53 4.21 -5.76 -20.23
C ARG A 53 3.59 -6.45 -19.01
N SER A 54 2.88 -5.70 -18.18
CA SER A 54 2.20 -6.19 -16.99
C SER A 54 0.97 -5.33 -16.65
N SER A 55 0.05 -5.90 -15.87
CA SER A 55 -0.91 -5.11 -15.09
C SER A 55 -0.25 -4.63 -13.81
N ARG A 56 -0.81 -3.58 -13.20
CA ARG A 56 -0.31 -3.06 -11.92
C ARG A 56 -1.41 -2.46 -11.07
N PHE A 57 -1.15 -2.41 -9.78
CA PHE A 57 -1.93 -1.64 -8.83
C PHE A 57 -1.08 -0.44 -8.40
N ASP A 58 -1.62 0.76 -8.62
CA ASP A 58 -1.03 2.00 -8.12
C ASP A 58 -1.64 2.33 -6.75
N ILE A 59 -0.79 2.69 -5.79
CA ILE A 59 -1.21 3.18 -4.47
C ILE A 59 -1.11 4.71 -4.48
N ARG A 60 -2.19 5.38 -4.13
CA ARG A 60 -2.23 6.84 -3.99
C ARG A 60 -2.61 7.21 -2.57
N SER A 61 -1.99 8.26 -2.04
CA SER A 61 -2.27 8.75 -0.68
C SER A 61 -2.48 10.25 -0.66
N ASP A 62 -3.27 10.73 0.29
CA ASP A 62 -3.50 12.15 0.56
C ASP A 62 -2.39 12.81 1.41
N MET A 63 -1.34 12.07 1.75
CA MET A 63 -0.20 12.58 2.52
C MET A 63 0.50 13.74 1.82
N VAL A 64 0.85 14.77 2.58
CA VAL A 64 1.62 15.93 2.09
C VAL A 64 3.07 15.77 2.52
N ASN A 65 4.00 15.76 1.55
CA ASN A 65 5.42 15.51 1.79
C ASN A 65 5.69 14.21 2.59
N GLY A 66 4.84 13.19 2.40
CA GLY A 66 4.92 11.91 3.11
C GLY A 66 4.34 11.92 4.53
N MET A 67 3.72 13.02 4.97
CA MET A 67 3.08 13.12 6.28
C MET A 67 1.54 13.13 6.16
N PRO A 68 0.84 12.23 6.87
CA PRO A 68 -0.62 12.20 6.94
C PRO A 68 -1.21 13.23 7.93
N ASN A 69 -2.53 13.41 7.87
CA ASN A 69 -3.25 14.31 8.76
C ASN A 69 -3.37 13.71 10.17
N ARG A 70 -3.34 14.55 11.20
CA ARG A 70 -3.53 14.08 12.59
C ARG A 70 -5.02 13.86 12.88
N ILE A 71 -5.38 12.77 13.55
CA ILE A 71 -6.78 12.44 13.88
C ILE A 71 -7.41 13.52 14.78
N ASP A 72 -6.62 14.11 15.69
CA ASP A 72 -7.09 15.09 16.68
C ASP A 72 -7.09 16.55 16.20
N GLY A 73 -6.86 16.80 14.92
CA GLY A 73 -7.04 18.13 14.32
C GLY A 73 -5.74 18.86 13.96
N ASP A 74 -5.54 18.97 12.65
CA ASP A 74 -5.11 20.20 11.97
C ASP A 74 -5.61 20.09 10.52
N LYS A 75 -6.94 20.07 10.33
CA LYS A 75 -7.50 20.28 8.99
C LYS A 75 -7.71 21.79 8.88
N PRO A 76 -6.84 22.56 8.18
CA PRO A 76 -7.24 23.90 7.78
C PRO A 76 -8.53 23.75 6.98
N ALA A 77 -9.58 24.45 7.42
CA ALA A 77 -10.82 24.55 6.67
C ALA A 77 -10.44 24.98 5.25
N ALA A 78 -10.84 24.18 4.26
CA ALA A 78 -10.64 24.54 2.86
C ALA A 78 -11.25 25.93 2.61
N PRO A 79 -10.63 26.77 1.75
CA PRO A 79 -11.13 28.12 1.47
C PRO A 79 -12.54 28.11 0.88
#